data_AF-A0A3S0VZ72-F1
#
_entry.id   AF-A0A3S0VZ72-F1
#
_cell.length_a   1.000
_cell.length_b   1.000
_cell.length_c   1.000
_cell.angle_alpha   90.00
_cell.angle_beta   90.00
_cell.angle_gamma   90.00
#
_symmetry.space_group_name_H-M   'P 1'
#
loop_
_entity.id
_entity.type
_entity.pdbx_description
1 polymer ?
#
loop_
_entity_poly.entity_id
_entity_poly.type
_entity_poly.pdbx_seq_one_letter_code
_entity_poly.pdbx_strand_id
1 'polypeptide(L)'
;MSAQERALSGLGGTRGVGSPPDLRVQAETLLQALLQTEAIEARAVYRPGEVCRLLRISPTTLRQFCERAEHPAVKNPDPRALESFLVGCHHRITHAALVDWLVRNQTFQRER
;
A
#
# COMPACT_ATOMS: atom_id res chain seq x y z
N MET A 1 -59.56 -16.83 -6.47
CA MET A 1 -58.51 -16.16 -5.67
C MET A 1 -57.25 -16.99 -5.76
N SER A 2 -56.34 -16.63 -6.66
CA SER A 2 -55.14 -17.40 -6.99
C SER A 2 -53.91 -16.73 -6.37
N ALA A 3 -53.17 -17.47 -5.55
CA ALA A 3 -51.88 -17.03 -5.02
C ALA A 3 -50.77 -17.53 -5.95
N GLN A 4 -50.19 -16.60 -6.71
CA GLN A 4 -49.04 -16.81 -7.60
C GLN A 4 -47.72 -16.61 -6.84
N GLU A 5 -46.87 -17.64 -6.95
CA GLU A 5 -45.47 -17.59 -7.40
C GLU A 5 -44.41 -16.69 -6.75
N ARG A 6 -43.31 -17.40 -6.41
CA ARG A 6 -41.90 -17.12 -6.73
C ARG A 6 -41.09 -16.19 -5.84
N ALA A 7 -40.26 -16.85 -5.04
CA ALA A 7 -38.79 -16.76 -5.03
C ALA A 7 -38.16 -15.47 -5.60
N LEU A 8 -37.45 -14.74 -4.74
CA LEU A 8 -36.28 -13.96 -5.13
C LEU A 8 -35.29 -13.96 -3.96
N SER A 9 -34.20 -14.68 -4.20
CA SER A 9 -32.93 -14.65 -3.49
C SER A 9 -32.53 -13.23 -3.10
N GLY A 10 -32.54 -12.96 -1.80
CA GLY A 10 -32.09 -11.69 -1.21
C GLY A 10 -30.73 -11.84 -0.55
N LEU A 11 -29.66 -11.71 -1.35
CA LEU A 11 -28.40 -11.08 -0.96
C LEU A 11 -27.68 -11.65 0.29
N GLY A 12 -27.31 -12.93 0.21
CA GLY A 12 -26.16 -13.44 0.95
C GLY A 12 -24.87 -12.91 0.31
N GLY A 13 -24.37 -11.80 0.81
CA GLY A 13 -23.13 -11.19 0.35
C GLY A 13 -22.59 -10.26 1.42
N THR A 14 -22.26 -10.82 2.59
CA THR A 14 -21.35 -10.16 3.53
C THR A 14 -20.07 -9.88 2.76
N ARG A 15 -19.95 -8.64 2.27
CA ARG A 15 -18.73 -8.08 1.70
C ARG A 15 -17.67 -8.31 2.76
N GLY A 16 -16.81 -9.29 2.52
CA GLY A 16 -15.71 -9.60 3.42
C GLY A 16 -14.90 -8.33 3.58
N VAL A 17 -15.09 -7.66 4.73
CA VAL A 17 -14.09 -6.79 5.30
C VAL A 17 -12.89 -7.69 5.49
N GLY A 18 -12.02 -7.74 4.48
CA GLY A 18 -10.72 -8.36 4.61
C GLY A 18 -10.09 -7.71 5.83
N SER A 19 -9.85 -8.53 6.85
CA SER A 19 -9.36 -8.00 8.11
C SER A 19 -8.01 -7.31 7.86
N PRO A 20 -7.68 -6.22 8.58
CA PRO A 20 -6.37 -5.57 8.47
C PRO A 20 -5.14 -6.51 8.46
N PRO A 21 -5.10 -7.66 9.19
CA PRO A 21 -4.00 -8.63 9.07
C PRO A 21 -3.82 -9.23 7.67
N ASP A 22 -4.89 -9.52 6.93
CA ASP A 22 -4.79 -10.15 5.62
C ASP A 22 -4.17 -9.22 4.57
N LEU A 23 -4.47 -7.93 4.66
CA LEU A 23 -3.89 -6.92 3.76
C LEU A 23 -2.40 -6.73 4.01
N ARG A 24 -1.97 -6.75 5.27
CA ARG A 24 -0.56 -6.65 5.62
C ARG A 24 0.23 -7.84 5.10
N VAL A 25 -0.28 -9.07 5.26
CA VAL A 25 0.35 -10.28 4.72
C VAL A 25 0.43 -10.24 3.19
N GLN A 26 -0.62 -9.76 2.52
CA GLN A 26 -0.61 -9.55 1.06
C GLN A 26 0.43 -8.50 0.64
N ALA A 27 0.54 -7.39 1.37
CA ALA A 27 1.52 -6.35 1.11
C ALA A 27 2.96 -6.84 1.33
N GLU A 28 3.22 -7.65 2.37
CA GLU A 28 4.52 -8.28 2.60
C GLU A 28 4.87 -9.28 1.50
N THR A 29 3.91 -10.12 1.11
CA THR A 29 4.08 -11.08 0.00
C THR A 29 4.39 -10.35 -1.32
N LEU A 30 3.68 -9.25 -1.59
CA LEU A 30 3.92 -8.41 -2.76
C LEU A 30 5.31 -7.77 -2.70
N LEU A 31 5.69 -7.19 -1.57
CA LEU A 31 7.02 -6.60 -1.39
C LEU A 31 8.13 -7.64 -1.61
N GLN A 32 7.97 -8.84 -1.07
CA GLN A 32 8.91 -9.94 -1.27
C GLN A 32 9.01 -10.32 -2.76
N ALA A 33 7.88 -10.40 -3.48
CA ALA A 33 7.89 -10.67 -4.91
C ALA A 33 8.61 -9.58 -5.72
N LEU A 34 8.42 -8.30 -5.36
CA LEU A 34 9.13 -7.17 -5.98
C LEU A 34 10.63 -7.22 -5.72
N LEU A 35 11.04 -7.53 -4.49
CA LEU A 35 12.45 -7.69 -4.10
C LEU A 35 13.14 -8.80 -4.89
N GLN A 36 12.48 -9.95 -5.03
CA GLN A 36 12.99 -11.08 -5.82
C GLN A 36 13.12 -10.71 -7.31
N THR A 37 12.13 -10.01 -7.86
CA THR A 37 12.13 -9.57 -9.27
C THR A 37 13.30 -8.65 -9.58
N GLU A 38 13.58 -7.70 -8.69
CA GLU A 38 14.65 -6.71 -8.89
C GLU A 38 16.00 -7.18 -8.33
N ALA A 39 16.10 -8.43 -7.86
CA ALA A 39 17.28 -9.01 -7.22
C ALA A 39 17.85 -8.14 -6.07
N ILE A 40 16.95 -7.56 -5.27
CA ILE A 40 17.29 -6.74 -4.10
C ILE A 40 17.13 -7.60 -2.85
N GLU A 41 18.14 -7.60 -1.99
CA GLU A 41 18.08 -8.30 -0.70
C GLU A 41 17.04 -7.66 0.22
N ALA A 42 16.26 -8.49 0.92
CA ALA A 42 15.33 -8.01 1.94
C ALA A 42 16.11 -7.36 3.09
N ARG A 43 15.81 -6.10 3.38
CA ARG A 43 16.48 -5.28 4.39
C ARG A 43 15.46 -4.54 5.24
N ALA A 44 15.85 -4.19 6.46
CA ALA A 44 15.03 -3.34 7.32
C ALA A 44 14.89 -1.91 6.77
N VAL A 45 15.84 -1.46 5.94
CA VAL A 45 15.92 -0.11 5.39
C VAL A 45 16.42 -0.16 3.94
N TYR A 46 15.74 0.60 3.08
CA TYR A 46 16.04 0.72 1.65
C TYR A 46 16.47 2.13 1.26
N ARG A 47 17.30 2.22 0.23
CA ARG A 47 17.73 3.47 -0.40
C ARG A 47 16.64 3.97 -1.37
N PRO A 48 16.57 5.28 -1.65
CA PRO A 48 15.58 5.84 -2.56
C PRO A 48 15.67 5.22 -3.97
N GLY A 49 16.89 4.97 -4.46
CA GLY A 49 17.10 4.32 -5.77
C GLY A 49 16.58 2.89 -5.83
N GLU A 50 16.68 2.13 -4.73
CA GLU A 50 16.13 0.77 -4.64
C GLU A 50 14.60 0.83 -4.67
N VAL A 51 14.00 1.75 -3.89
CA VAL A 51 12.55 1.95 -3.88
C VAL A 51 12.01 2.41 -5.25
N CYS A 52 12.71 3.30 -5.95
CA CYS A 52 12.35 3.70 -7.31
C CYS A 52 12.32 2.51 -8.27
N ARG A 53 13.28 1.59 -8.17
CA ARG A 53 13.32 0.37 -8.99
C ARG A 53 12.18 -0.58 -8.62
N LEU A 54 12.00 -0.86 -7.33
CA LEU A 54 10.94 -1.73 -6.81
C LEU A 54 9.54 -1.29 -7.23
N LEU A 55 9.25 0.00 -7.09
CA LEU A 55 7.94 0.57 -7.40
C LEU A 55 7.81 1.01 -8.87
N ARG A 56 8.90 0.94 -9.65
CA ARG A 56 8.99 1.41 -11.04
C ARG A 56 8.52 2.86 -11.19
N ILE A 57 8.94 3.71 -10.25
CA ILE A 57 8.61 5.15 -10.22
C ILE A 57 9.86 6.00 -10.42
N SER A 58 9.65 7.24 -10.87
CA SER A 58 10.74 8.20 -11.00
C SER A 58 11.22 8.71 -9.62
N PRO A 59 12.47 9.16 -9.47
CA PRO A 59 12.95 9.82 -8.25
C PRO A 59 12.10 11.03 -7.85
N THR A 60 11.58 11.77 -8.83
CA THR A 60 10.68 12.91 -8.59
C THR A 60 9.36 12.46 -7.97
N THR A 61 8.78 11.37 -8.46
CA THR A 61 7.56 10.77 -7.89
C THR A 61 7.79 10.28 -6.48
N LEU A 62 8.92 9.61 -6.23
CA LEU A 62 9.27 9.15 -4.88
C LEU A 62 9.40 10.34 -3.91
N ARG A 63 10.06 11.42 -4.33
CA ARG A 63 10.18 12.65 -3.53
C ARG A 63 8.82 13.23 -3.17
N GLN A 64 7.90 13.33 -4.12
CA GLN A 64 6.54 13.80 -3.88
C GLN A 64 5.80 12.94 -2.85
N PHE A 65 6.02 11.61 -2.83
CA PHE A 65 5.43 10.74 -1.83
C PHE A 65 6.02 10.99 -0.43
N CYS A 66 7.32 11.20 -0.34
CA CYS A 66 7.98 11.54 0.92
C CYS A 66 7.52 12.91 1.47
N GLU A 67 7.48 13.93 0.63
CA GLU A 67 7.03 15.30 1.02
C GLU A 67 5.59 15.30 1.53
N ARG A 68 4.71 14.45 0.99
CA ARG A 68 3.33 14.29 1.47
C ARG A 68 3.25 13.69 2.87
N ALA A 69 4.23 12.87 3.28
CA ALA A 69 4.29 12.31 4.62
C ALA A 69 4.80 13.32 5.66
N GLU A 70 5.58 14.31 5.22
CA GLU A 70 6.24 15.29 6.09
C GLU A 70 5.31 16.42 6.56
N HIS A 71 4.07 16.53 6.07
CA HIS A 71 3.21 17.68 6.36
C HIS A 71 2.35 17.48 7.63
N PRO A 72 2.68 18.10 8.78
CA PRO A 72 2.02 17.86 10.07
C PRO A 72 0.58 18.39 10.16
N ALA A 73 0.16 19.24 9.22
CA ALA A 73 -1.18 19.84 9.24
C ALA A 73 -2.27 19.01 8.55
N VAL A 74 -1.94 17.85 7.97
CA VAL A 74 -2.91 17.06 7.22
C VAL A 74 -3.67 16.14 8.18
N LYS A 75 -4.92 16.51 8.52
CA LYS A 75 -5.83 15.70 9.36
C LYS A 75 -6.11 14.30 8.79
N ASN A 76 -5.94 14.11 7.48
CA ASN A 76 -6.09 12.82 6.78
C ASN A 76 -4.80 12.50 6.01
N PRO A 77 -3.91 11.63 6.51
CA PRO A 77 -2.69 11.29 5.79
C PRO A 77 -3.02 10.79 4.39
N ASP A 78 -2.41 11.39 3.37
CA ASP A 78 -2.61 10.99 1.97
C ASP A 78 -2.26 9.50 1.85
N PRO A 79 -3.12 8.65 1.27
CA PRO A 79 -2.86 7.21 1.16
C PRO A 79 -1.61 6.90 0.33
N ARG A 80 -1.12 7.86 -0.47
CA ARG A 80 0.11 7.77 -1.27
C ARG A 80 1.33 8.34 -0.56
N ALA A 81 1.18 8.92 0.64
CA ALA A 81 2.30 9.40 1.44
C ALA A 81 3.20 8.25 1.87
N LEU A 82 4.49 8.34 1.56
CA LEU A 82 5.49 7.34 1.92
C LEU A 82 6.36 7.88 3.03
N GLU A 83 6.33 7.22 4.19
CA GLU A 83 7.17 7.61 5.32
C GLU A 83 8.64 7.35 5.00
N SER A 84 9.46 8.37 5.20
CA SER A 84 10.90 8.31 5.04
C SER A 84 11.56 9.08 6.17
N PHE A 85 12.81 8.74 6.47
CA PHE A 85 13.62 9.47 7.44
C PHE A 85 14.96 9.85 6.79
N LEU A 86 15.51 10.98 7.24
CA LEU A 86 16.79 11.47 6.77
C LEU A 86 17.93 10.91 7.62
N VAL A 87 18.93 10.33 6.96
CA VAL A 87 20.22 9.99 7.56
C VAL A 87 21.27 10.88 6.89
N GLY A 88 21.66 11.94 7.61
CA GLY A 88 22.43 13.03 7.02
C GLY A 88 21.63 13.71 5.90
N CYS A 89 22.15 13.66 4.67
CA CYS A 89 21.47 14.24 3.49
C CYS A 89 20.67 13.21 2.67
N HIS A 90 20.58 11.96 3.11
CA HIS A 90 19.95 10.91 2.33
C HIS A 90 18.65 10.40 2.96
N HIS A 91 17.58 10.38 2.17
CA HIS A 91 16.34 9.70 2.55
C HIS A 91 16.57 8.19 2.65
N ARG A 92 15.91 7.58 3.62
CA ARG A 92 15.85 6.14 3.85
C ARG A 92 14.42 5.76 4.14
N ILE A 93 14.01 4.62 3.58
CA ILE A 93 12.64 4.11 3.71
C ILE A 93 12.72 2.80 4.45
N THR A 94 11.98 2.65 5.56
CA THR A 94 11.96 1.39 6.31
C THR A 94 11.12 0.35 5.57
N HIS A 95 11.41 -0.92 5.84
CA HIS A 95 10.57 -2.02 5.38
C HIS A 95 9.11 -1.84 5.82
N ALA A 96 8.90 -1.49 7.09
CA ALA A 96 7.57 -1.25 7.63
C ALA A 96 6.84 -0.13 6.86
N ALA A 97 7.50 1.00 6.60
CA ALA A 97 6.90 2.09 5.84
C ALA A 97 6.47 1.68 4.42
N LEU A 98 7.24 0.84 3.73
CA LEU A 98 6.86 0.30 2.42
C LEU A 98 5.64 -0.62 2.52
N VAL A 99 5.60 -1.51 3.51
CA VAL A 99 4.46 -2.41 3.73
C VAL A 99 3.20 -1.60 4.04
N ASP A 100 3.28 -0.64 4.96
CA ASP A 100 2.15 0.24 5.30
C ASP A 100 1.70 1.07 4.09
N TRP A 101 2.62 1.54 3.25
CA TRP A 101 2.28 2.22 2.00
C TRP A 101 1.57 1.29 1.02
N LEU A 102 2.03 0.04 0.86
CA LEU A 102 1.40 -0.95 0.00
C LEU A 102 0.00 -1.32 0.48
N VAL A 103 -0.20 -1.51 1.79
CA VAL A 103 -1.53 -1.74 2.38
C VAL A 103 -2.48 -0.58 2.04
N ARG A 104 -2.03 0.66 2.23
CA ARG A 104 -2.79 1.87 1.90
C ARG A 104 -3.14 1.94 0.40
N ASN A 105 -2.18 1.65 -0.48
CA ASN A 105 -2.38 1.75 -1.92
C ASN A 105 -3.18 0.59 -2.53
N GLN A 106 -3.07 -0.63 -2.00
CA GLN A 106 -3.89 -1.78 -2.42
C GLN A 106 -5.38 -1.56 -2.10
N THR A 107 -5.66 -0.95 -0.94
CA THR A 107 -7.03 -0.58 -0.56
C THR A 107 -7.59 0.46 -1.53
N PHE A 108 -6.78 1.47 -1.87
CA PHE A 108 -7.18 2.54 -2.78
C PHE A 108 -7.38 2.08 -4.24
N GLN A 109 -6.60 1.11 -4.72
CA GLN A 109 -6.77 0.53 -6.07
C GLN A 109 -8.04 -0.32 -6.20
N ARG A 110 -8.58 -0.86 -5.09
CA ARG A 110 -9.84 -1.64 -5.10
C ARG A 110 -11.10 -0.78 -5.18
N GLU A 111 -10.99 0.52 -4.90
CA GLU A 111 -12.13 1.46 -4.88
C GLU A 111 -12.27 2.27 -6.18
N ARG A 112 -11.47 1.98 -7.22
CA ARG A 112 -11.52 2.64 -8.53
C ARG A 112 -11.92 1.70 -9.67
#